data_AF-A0A7Y9SH69-F1
#
_entry.id   AF-A0A7Y9SH69-F1
#
_cell.length_a   1.000
_cell.length_b   1.000
_cell.length_c   1.000
_cell.angle_alpha   90.00
_cell.angle_beta   90.00
_cell.angle_gamma   90.00
#
_symmetry.space_group_name_H-M   'P 1'
#
loop_
_entity.id
_entity.type
_entity.pdbx_description
1 polymer ?
#
loop_
_entity_poly.entity_id
_entity_poly.type
_entity_poly.pdbx_seq_one_letter_code
_entity_poly.pdbx_strand_id
1 'polypeptide(L)'
;MGRRKQPEIASDLLDRCTDYSLANGLPDRLEPLARAAGASARMLLYHFGTRDALLKAILQRARQRQVASFTDWLRARTNEAYTDTLARAWTEMTGPNGQPFVRMFNQLRESAEQSLWPDFRRIATTDWLEPLEVGLGTINRPELATLVLAVIRGLLMDREATGDTARTDRAFFEFLGSLGDGATGNSG
;
A
#
# COMPACT_ATOMS: atom_id res chain seq x y z
N MET A 1 11.55 -15.26 -36.82
CA MET A 1 12.20 -14.11 -36.15
C MET A 1 11.27 -13.59 -35.06
N GLY A 2 11.54 -13.91 -33.79
CA GLY A 2 10.68 -13.52 -32.66
C GLY A 2 10.83 -12.03 -32.36
N ARG A 3 9.76 -11.26 -32.56
CA ARG A 3 9.67 -9.86 -32.13
C ARG A 3 10.01 -9.83 -30.63
N ARG A 4 11.11 -9.17 -30.23
CA ARG A 4 11.51 -9.05 -28.82
C ARG A 4 10.33 -8.52 -28.00
N LYS A 5 10.10 -9.08 -26.80
CA LYS A 5 9.16 -8.52 -25.82
C LYS A 5 9.49 -7.04 -25.66
N GLN A 6 8.60 -6.16 -26.11
CA GLN A 6 8.78 -4.72 -25.98
C GLN A 6 8.47 -4.37 -24.51
N PRO A 7 9.48 -3.95 -23.73
CA PRO A 7 9.31 -3.75 -22.28
C PRO A 7 8.30 -2.64 -21.98
N GLU A 8 8.24 -1.62 -22.84
CA GLU A 8 7.29 -0.50 -22.72
C GLU A 8 5.84 -0.97 -22.87
N ILE A 9 5.55 -1.80 -23.88
CA ILE A 9 4.22 -2.40 -24.07
C ILE A 9 3.85 -3.28 -22.87
N ALA A 10 4.79 -4.09 -22.39
CA ALA A 10 4.53 -4.94 -21.23
C ALA A 10 4.23 -4.11 -19.97
N SER A 11 4.94 -3.00 -19.75
CA SER A 11 4.70 -2.10 -18.62
C SER A 11 3.32 -1.44 -18.71
N ASP A 12 2.96 -0.91 -19.88
CA ASP A 12 1.68 -0.23 -20.12
C ASP A 12 0.48 -1.19 -19.98
N LEU A 13 0.61 -2.43 -20.47
CA LEU A 13 -0.38 -3.48 -20.24
C LEU A 13 -0.51 -3.82 -18.75
N LEU A 14 0.61 -3.92 -18.04
CA LEU A 14 0.62 -4.19 -16.61
C LEU A 14 -0.05 -3.06 -15.83
N ASP A 15 0.17 -1.82 -16.25
CA ASP A 15 -0.41 -0.64 -15.62
C ASP A 15 -1.93 -0.62 -15.72
N ARG A 16 -2.48 -0.82 -16.93
CA ARG A 16 -3.93 -0.91 -17.12
C ARG A 16 -4.57 -2.09 -16.38
N CYS A 17 -3.90 -3.25 -16.37
CA CYS A 17 -4.34 -4.40 -15.58
C CYS A 17 -4.35 -4.10 -14.08
N THR A 18 -3.36 -3.34 -13.60
CA THR A 18 -3.25 -2.92 -12.20
C THR A 18 -4.37 -1.94 -11.85
N ASP A 19 -4.64 -0.95 -12.69
CA ASP A 19 -5.73 0.02 -12.48
C ASP A 19 -7.09 -0.69 -12.40
N TYR A 20 -7.35 -1.62 -13.32
CA TYR A 20 -8.55 -2.45 -13.28
C TYR A 20 -8.67 -3.23 -11.97
N SER A 21 -7.57 -3.87 -11.54
CA SER A 21 -7.56 -4.73 -10.35
C SER A 21 -7.72 -3.94 -9.06
N LEU A 22 -7.18 -2.73 -8.97
CA LEU A 22 -7.39 -1.82 -7.84
C LEU A 22 -8.86 -1.38 -7.73
N ALA A 23 -9.53 -1.18 -8.88
CA ALA A 23 -10.93 -0.77 -8.91
C ALA A 23 -11.92 -1.94 -8.70
N ASN A 24 -11.60 -3.15 -9.18
CA ASN A 24 -12.57 -4.25 -9.28
C ASN A 24 -12.16 -5.53 -8.52
N GLY A 25 -10.97 -5.56 -7.90
CA GLY A 25 -10.38 -6.78 -7.36
C GLY A 25 -9.73 -7.65 -8.45
N LEU A 26 -9.10 -8.76 -8.04
CA LEU A 26 -8.46 -9.69 -8.96
C LEU A 26 -9.50 -10.62 -9.61
N PRO A 27 -9.58 -10.68 -10.94
CA PRO A 27 -10.56 -11.54 -11.61
C PRO A 27 -10.09 -13.00 -11.71
N ASP A 28 -11.05 -13.92 -11.68
CA ASP A 28 -10.78 -15.35 -11.89
C ASP A 28 -10.37 -15.69 -13.34
N ARG A 29 -10.82 -14.89 -14.31
CA ARG A 29 -10.55 -15.11 -15.74
C ARG A 29 -9.71 -13.97 -16.34
N LEU A 30 -9.09 -14.20 -17.49
CA LEU A 30 -8.21 -13.22 -18.14
C LEU A 30 -8.97 -12.20 -18.99
N GLU A 31 -10.18 -12.52 -19.42
CA GLU A 31 -10.98 -11.68 -20.32
C GLU A 31 -11.24 -10.28 -19.78
N PRO A 32 -11.54 -10.06 -18.48
CA PRO A 32 -11.70 -8.72 -17.93
C PRO A 32 -10.39 -7.91 -17.98
N LEU A 33 -9.25 -8.54 -17.65
CA LEU A 33 -7.93 -7.89 -17.72
C LEU A 33 -7.54 -7.55 -19.16
N ALA A 34 -7.77 -8.47 -20.09
CA ALA A 34 -7.53 -8.26 -21.51
C ALA A 34 -8.34 -7.07 -22.04
N ARG A 35 -9.64 -7.01 -21.72
CA ARG A 35 -10.51 -5.89 -22.09
C ARG A 35 -10.01 -4.57 -21.51
N ALA A 36 -9.70 -4.54 -20.21
CA ALA A 36 -9.21 -3.33 -19.54
C ALA A 36 -7.86 -2.86 -20.09
N ALA A 37 -6.98 -3.80 -20.44
CA ALA A 37 -5.67 -3.50 -21.01
C ALA A 37 -5.72 -3.17 -22.52
N GLY A 38 -6.88 -3.22 -23.18
CA GLY A 38 -7.00 -3.02 -24.62
C GLY A 38 -6.27 -4.09 -25.43
N ALA A 39 -6.17 -5.31 -24.91
CA ALA A 39 -5.38 -6.40 -25.46
C ALA A 39 -6.18 -7.71 -25.56
N SER A 40 -5.60 -8.73 -26.19
CA SER A 40 -6.13 -10.10 -26.14
C SER A 40 -5.52 -10.90 -24.99
N ALA A 41 -6.23 -11.92 -24.49
CA ALA A 41 -5.67 -12.84 -23.50
C ALA A 41 -4.36 -13.50 -23.99
N ARG A 42 -4.27 -13.81 -25.29
CA ARG A 42 -3.05 -14.33 -25.93
C ARG A 42 -1.89 -13.34 -25.84
N MET A 43 -2.12 -12.04 -26.02
CA MET A 43 -1.09 -11.01 -25.90
C MET A 43 -0.62 -10.87 -24.45
N LEU A 44 -1.53 -10.90 -23.48
CA LEU A 44 -1.16 -10.91 -22.06
C LEU A 44 -0.28 -12.14 -21.73
N LEU A 45 -0.71 -13.33 -22.09
CA LEU A 45 0.08 -14.56 -21.86
C LEU A 45 1.42 -14.55 -22.61
N TYR A 46 1.48 -13.93 -23.79
CA TYR A 46 2.75 -13.75 -24.50
C TYR A 46 3.76 -12.90 -23.71
N HIS A 47 3.32 -11.82 -23.07
CA HIS A 47 4.19 -10.94 -22.28
C HIS A 47 4.50 -11.52 -20.89
N PHE A 48 3.50 -12.04 -20.19
CA PHE A 48 3.58 -12.40 -18.78
C PHE A 48 3.71 -13.92 -18.52
N GLY A 49 3.59 -14.75 -19.55
CA GLY A 49 3.72 -16.20 -19.44
C GLY A 49 2.41 -16.88 -19.08
N THR A 50 2.15 -17.02 -17.79
CA THR A 50 0.93 -17.67 -17.26
C THR A 50 -0.03 -16.66 -16.65
N ARG A 51 -1.28 -17.08 -16.42
CA ARG A 51 -2.25 -16.28 -15.66
C ARG A 51 -1.69 -15.91 -14.28
N ASP A 52 -1.15 -16.88 -13.56
CA ASP A 52 -0.66 -16.66 -12.20
C ASP A 52 0.56 -15.75 -12.18
N ALA A 53 1.43 -15.84 -13.21
CA ALA A 53 2.54 -14.91 -13.36
C ALA A 53 2.07 -13.47 -13.65
N LEU A 54 1.00 -13.29 -14.44
CA LEU A 54 0.37 -11.98 -14.62
C LEU A 54 -0.24 -11.45 -13.31
N LEU A 55 -0.99 -12.27 -12.57
CA LEU A 55 -1.59 -11.86 -11.30
C LEU A 55 -0.51 -11.47 -10.28
N LYS A 56 0.57 -12.24 -10.20
CA LYS A 56 1.74 -11.90 -9.39
C LYS A 56 2.35 -10.56 -9.80
N ALA A 57 2.54 -10.34 -11.10
CA ALA A 57 3.08 -9.07 -11.61
C ALA A 57 2.15 -7.88 -11.26
N ILE A 58 0.84 -8.06 -11.35
CA ILE A 58 -0.17 -7.05 -10.96
C ILE A 58 -0.05 -6.74 -9.48
N LEU A 59 0.03 -7.76 -8.62
CA LEU A 59 0.20 -7.58 -7.17
C LEU A 59 1.50 -6.84 -6.84
N GLN A 60 2.60 -7.19 -7.50
CA GLN A 60 3.89 -6.52 -7.32
C GLN A 60 3.82 -5.06 -7.76
N ARG A 61 3.19 -4.77 -8.90
CA ARG A 61 3.01 -3.40 -9.41
C ARG A 61 2.11 -2.57 -8.50
N ALA A 62 1.00 -3.14 -8.02
CA ALA A 62 0.13 -2.50 -7.03
C ALA A 62 0.89 -2.19 -5.74
N ARG A 63 1.72 -3.13 -5.26
CA ARG A 63 2.51 -2.93 -4.03
C ARG A 63 3.56 -1.84 -4.21
N GLN A 64 4.27 -1.83 -5.33
CA GLN A 64 5.25 -0.78 -5.64
C GLN A 64 4.60 0.61 -5.63
N ARG A 65 3.42 0.74 -6.26
CA ARG A 65 2.65 2.00 -6.24
C ARG A 65 2.20 2.38 -4.83
N GLN A 66 1.68 1.42 -4.06
CA GLN A 66 1.26 1.65 -2.68
C GLN A 66 2.42 2.14 -1.82
N VAL A 67 3.57 1.46 -1.86
CA VAL A 67 4.76 1.84 -1.08
C VAL A 67 5.23 3.23 -1.50
N ALA A 68 5.31 3.51 -2.80
CA ALA A 68 5.70 4.84 -3.29
C ALA A 68 4.77 5.94 -2.77
N SER A 69 3.45 5.77 -2.89
CA SER A 69 2.46 6.75 -2.41
C SER A 69 2.49 6.91 -0.89
N PHE A 70 2.50 5.81 -0.13
CA PHE A 70 2.47 5.86 1.33
C PHE A 70 3.76 6.45 1.90
N THR A 71 4.92 6.09 1.33
CA THR A 71 6.20 6.70 1.69
C THR A 71 6.21 8.20 1.40
N ASP A 72 5.65 8.65 0.27
CA ASP A 72 5.55 10.07 -0.03
C ASP A 72 4.63 10.81 0.94
N TRP A 73 3.51 10.20 1.33
CA TRP A 73 2.59 10.78 2.32
C TRP A 73 3.19 10.87 3.72
N LEU A 74 3.98 9.86 4.12
CA LEU A 74 4.66 9.78 5.42
C LEU A 74 5.96 10.61 5.49
N ARG A 75 6.44 11.14 4.36
CA ARG A 75 7.65 11.95 4.32
C ARG A 75 7.46 13.24 5.13
N ALA A 76 8.35 13.49 6.07
CA ALA A 76 8.38 14.73 6.84
C ALA A 76 8.53 15.95 5.90
N ARG A 77 7.84 17.04 6.25
CA ARG A 77 7.91 18.31 5.54
C ARG A 77 8.48 19.39 6.44
N THR A 78 9.24 20.31 5.84
CA THR A 78 10.01 21.33 6.58
C THR A 78 9.15 22.32 7.38
N ASN A 79 7.87 22.50 7.01
CA ASN A 79 7.00 23.54 7.56
C ASN A 79 5.76 22.98 8.28
N GLU A 80 5.77 21.71 8.70
CA GLU A 80 4.66 21.09 9.45
C GLU A 80 5.21 20.20 10.57
N ALA A 81 4.50 20.09 11.69
CA ALA A 81 4.86 19.12 12.71
C ALA A 81 4.63 17.71 12.17
N TYR A 82 5.47 16.75 12.57
CA TYR A 82 5.34 15.39 12.04
C TYR A 82 3.99 14.72 12.38
N THR A 83 3.37 15.11 13.49
CA THR A 83 2.00 14.71 13.84
C THR A 83 0.98 15.18 12.80
N ASP A 84 1.17 16.36 12.21
CA ASP A 84 0.32 16.87 11.12
C ASP A 84 0.57 16.11 9.82
N THR A 85 1.83 15.74 9.54
CA THR A 85 2.18 14.83 8.44
C THR A 85 1.42 13.51 8.57
N LEU A 86 1.43 12.91 9.76
CA LEU A 86 0.74 11.64 10.03
C LEU A 86 -0.79 11.77 9.92
N ALA A 87 -1.38 12.88 10.39
CA ALA A 87 -2.80 13.18 10.25
C ALA A 87 -3.25 13.25 8.78
N ARG A 88 -2.46 13.95 7.95
CA ARG A 88 -2.70 14.04 6.50
C ARG A 88 -2.50 12.69 5.82
N ALA A 89 -1.43 11.97 6.17
CA ALA A 89 -1.14 10.66 5.62
C ALA A 89 -2.28 9.68 5.90
N TRP A 90 -2.83 9.67 7.12
CA TRP A 90 -3.99 8.86 7.46
C TRP A 90 -5.22 9.18 6.60
N THR A 91 -5.48 10.47 6.37
CA THR A 91 -6.59 10.91 5.51
C THR A 91 -6.42 10.40 4.07
N GLU A 92 -5.20 10.45 3.53
CA GLU A 92 -4.92 9.92 2.18
C GLU A 92 -5.03 8.40 2.11
N MET A 93 -4.48 7.69 3.11
CA MET A 93 -4.51 6.22 3.20
C MET A 93 -5.92 5.68 3.36
N THR A 94 -6.77 6.36 4.13
CA THR A 94 -8.18 5.96 4.36
C THR A 94 -9.15 6.56 3.33
N GLY A 95 -8.66 7.48 2.50
CA GLY A 95 -9.41 8.14 1.45
C GLY A 95 -9.45 7.38 0.12
N PRO A 96 -9.97 8.01 -0.95
CA PRO A 96 -10.10 7.40 -2.28
C PRO A 96 -8.77 6.93 -2.88
N ASN A 97 -7.65 7.56 -2.50
CA ASN A 97 -6.32 7.24 -3.03
C ASN A 97 -5.73 5.96 -2.40
N GLY A 98 -5.96 5.74 -1.10
CA GLY A 98 -5.41 4.58 -0.38
C GLY A 98 -6.33 3.36 -0.32
N GLN A 99 -7.66 3.57 -0.25
CA GLN A 99 -8.64 2.48 -0.10
C GLN A 99 -8.54 1.36 -1.15
N PRO A 100 -8.33 1.63 -2.45
CA PRO A 100 -8.18 0.58 -3.45
C PRO A 100 -7.05 -0.40 -3.12
N PHE A 101 -5.92 0.08 -2.60
CA PHE A 101 -4.81 -0.77 -2.18
C PHE A 101 -5.17 -1.59 -0.95
N VAL A 102 -5.77 -0.97 0.07
CA VAL A 102 -6.16 -1.64 1.32
C VAL A 102 -7.13 -2.78 1.03
N ARG A 103 -8.17 -2.53 0.22
CA ARG A 103 -9.12 -3.56 -0.20
C ARG A 103 -8.46 -4.70 -0.97
N MET A 104 -7.66 -4.37 -1.99
CA MET A 104 -7.01 -5.37 -2.83
C MET A 104 -6.09 -6.30 -2.02
N PHE A 105 -5.32 -5.77 -1.08
CA PHE A 105 -4.41 -6.56 -0.27
C PHE A 105 -5.10 -7.32 0.88
N ASN A 106 -6.16 -6.77 1.49
CA ASN A 106 -6.91 -7.49 2.52
C ASN A 106 -7.79 -8.61 1.96
N GLN A 107 -8.28 -8.48 0.71
CA GLN A 107 -9.07 -9.51 0.04
C GLN A 107 -8.23 -10.67 -0.52
N LEU A 108 -6.90 -10.54 -0.56
CA LEU A 108 -6.02 -11.66 -0.88
C LEU A 108 -6.08 -12.67 0.27
N ARG A 109 -6.74 -13.80 0.02
CA ARG A 109 -6.70 -14.96 0.92
C ARG A 109 -5.25 -15.35 1.19
N GLU A 110 -4.92 -15.64 2.46
CA GLU A 110 -3.57 -16.04 2.87
C GLU A 110 -2.98 -17.17 2.00
N SER A 111 -3.82 -18.09 1.54
CA SER A 111 -3.44 -19.20 0.65
C SER A 111 -3.01 -18.74 -0.76
N ALA A 112 -3.67 -17.71 -1.31
CA ALA A 112 -3.33 -17.14 -2.61
C ALA A 112 -2.07 -16.27 -2.50
N GLU A 113 -1.93 -15.53 -1.41
CA GLU A 113 -0.73 -14.76 -1.10
C GLU A 113 0.51 -15.65 -0.96
N GLN A 114 0.43 -16.72 -0.15
CA GLN A 114 1.54 -17.66 0.03
C GLN A 114 1.91 -18.40 -1.26
N SER A 115 0.93 -18.76 -2.10
CA SER A 115 1.18 -19.45 -3.37
C SER A 115 1.77 -18.53 -4.45
N LEU A 116 1.38 -17.25 -4.48
CA LEU A 116 1.81 -16.31 -5.53
C LEU A 116 3.07 -15.53 -5.13
N TRP A 117 3.21 -15.18 -3.84
CA TRP A 117 4.28 -14.32 -3.34
C TRP A 117 4.67 -14.65 -1.87
N PRO A 118 5.47 -15.71 -1.65
CA PRO A 118 5.84 -16.20 -0.31
C PRO A 118 6.49 -15.15 0.61
N ASP A 119 7.34 -14.28 0.07
CA ASP A 119 8.04 -13.23 0.83
C ASP A 119 7.21 -11.98 1.13
N PHE A 120 5.98 -11.90 0.62
CA PHE A 120 5.17 -10.68 0.66
C PHE A 120 5.00 -10.15 2.08
N ARG A 121 4.67 -11.00 3.05
CA ARG A 121 4.45 -10.57 4.45
C ARG A 121 5.65 -9.87 5.05
N ARG A 122 6.84 -10.46 4.90
CA ARG A 122 8.07 -9.93 5.48
C ARG A 122 8.43 -8.57 4.88
N ILE A 123 8.33 -8.45 3.55
CA ILE A 123 8.57 -7.19 2.85
C ILE A 123 7.51 -6.17 3.31
N ALA A 124 6.24 -6.55 3.24
CA ALA A 124 5.13 -5.69 3.55
C ALA A 124 5.14 -5.11 4.97
N THR A 125 5.76 -5.83 5.93
CA THR A 125 5.88 -5.41 7.33
C THR A 125 6.91 -4.30 7.58
N THR A 126 7.91 -4.09 6.73
CA THR A 126 8.98 -3.12 7.02
C THR A 126 9.10 -1.99 6.00
N ASP A 127 8.37 -2.06 4.87
CA ASP A 127 8.52 -1.11 3.75
C ASP A 127 8.27 0.39 4.08
N TRP A 128 7.66 0.70 5.22
CA TRP A 128 7.41 2.08 5.67
C TRP A 128 8.17 2.45 6.94
N LEU A 129 8.99 1.54 7.47
CA LEU A 129 9.68 1.75 8.74
C LEU A 129 10.69 2.89 8.63
N GLU A 130 11.56 2.86 7.61
CA GLU A 130 12.58 3.91 7.41
C GLU A 130 11.97 5.32 7.23
N PRO A 131 10.94 5.55 6.38
CA PRO A 131 10.26 6.85 6.31
C PRO A 131 9.71 7.34 7.64
N LEU A 132 9.16 6.42 8.47
CA LEU A 132 8.64 6.74 9.79
C LEU A 132 9.76 7.06 10.79
N GLU A 133 10.88 6.32 10.76
CA GLU A 133 12.06 6.60 11.59
C GLU A 133 12.62 7.99 11.30
N VAL A 134 12.79 8.33 10.02
CA VAL A 134 13.24 9.66 9.57
C VAL A 134 12.29 10.75 10.05
N GLY A 135 10.98 10.53 9.85
CA GLY A 135 9.98 11.52 10.21
C GLY A 135 9.83 11.73 11.72
N LEU A 136 9.79 10.65 12.50
CA LEU A 136 9.76 10.71 13.97
C LEU A 136 11.07 11.25 14.56
N GLY A 137 12.19 11.11 13.83
CA GLY A 137 13.44 11.78 14.16
C GLY A 137 13.29 13.30 14.27
N THR A 138 12.39 13.92 13.51
CA THR A 138 12.13 15.38 13.57
C THR A 138 11.50 15.84 14.88
N ILE A 139 10.89 14.91 15.64
CA ILE A 139 10.35 15.15 16.98
C ILE A 139 11.18 14.44 18.07
N ASN A 140 12.41 14.00 17.74
CA ASN A 140 13.32 13.26 18.63
C ASN A 140 12.78 11.93 19.18
N ARG A 141 11.93 11.22 18.42
CA ARG A 141 11.33 9.94 18.84
C ARG A 141 11.43 8.81 17.78
N PRO A 142 12.57 8.61 17.09
CA PRO A 142 12.69 7.62 16.02
C PRO A 142 12.37 6.18 16.46
N GLU A 143 12.58 5.86 17.75
CA GLU A 143 12.29 4.56 18.34
C GLU A 143 10.80 4.18 18.31
N LEU A 144 9.91 5.16 18.15
CA LEU A 144 8.47 4.93 18.04
C LEU A 144 8.03 4.45 16.65
N ALA A 145 8.93 4.37 15.66
CA ALA A 145 8.55 4.04 14.29
C ALA A 145 7.82 2.71 14.16
N THR A 146 8.26 1.68 14.90
CA THR A 146 7.58 0.39 14.92
C THR A 146 6.18 0.49 15.52
N LEU A 147 6.00 1.28 16.59
CA LEU A 147 4.70 1.49 17.22
C LEU A 147 3.74 2.22 16.27
N VAL A 148 4.18 3.35 15.70
CA VAL A 148 3.37 4.14 14.76
C VAL A 148 2.96 3.29 13.55
N LEU A 149 3.90 2.51 13.02
CA LEU A 149 3.65 1.60 11.92
C LEU A 149 2.62 0.52 12.27
N ALA A 150 2.72 -0.06 13.47
CA ALA A 150 1.77 -1.05 13.95
C ALA A 150 0.36 -0.47 14.13
N VAL A 151 0.25 0.75 14.67
CA VAL A 151 -1.04 1.45 14.83
C VAL A 151 -1.68 1.74 13.48
N ILE A 152 -0.94 2.33 12.53
CA ILE A 152 -1.48 2.62 11.18
C ILE A 152 -2.01 1.34 10.53
N ARG A 153 -1.23 0.26 10.52
CA ARG A 153 -1.66 -1.00 9.89
C ARG A 153 -2.82 -1.66 10.61
N GLY A 154 -2.77 -1.71 11.94
CA GLY A 154 -3.84 -2.29 12.75
C GLY A 154 -5.17 -1.57 12.51
N LEU A 155 -5.16 -0.23 12.47
CA LEU A 155 -6.36 0.55 12.23
C LEU A 155 -6.85 0.48 10.78
N LEU A 156 -5.96 0.38 9.77
CA LEU A 156 -6.37 0.12 8.39
C LEU A 156 -7.06 -1.25 8.24
N MET A 157 -6.55 -2.28 8.92
CA MET A 157 -7.16 -3.62 8.95
C MET A 157 -8.51 -3.61 9.68
N ASP A 158 -8.57 -2.99 10.87
CA ASP A 158 -9.79 -2.87 11.66
C ASP A 158 -10.89 -2.11 10.90
N ARG A 159 -10.52 -0.99 10.27
CA ARG A 159 -11.44 -0.16 9.46
C ARG A 159 -12.03 -0.95 8.31
N GLU A 160 -11.22 -1.75 7.62
CA GLU A 160 -11.71 -2.59 6.53
C GLU A 160 -12.67 -3.65 7.07
N ALA A 161 -12.23 -4.40 8.09
CA ALA A 161 -12.98 -5.55 8.59
C ALA A 161 -14.32 -5.18 9.23
N THR A 162 -14.41 -4.01 9.86
CA THR A 162 -15.60 -3.57 10.60
C THR A 162 -16.44 -2.52 9.87
N GLY A 163 -15.85 -1.79 8.92
CA GLY A 163 -16.46 -0.62 8.30
C GLY A 163 -16.62 0.59 9.24
N ASP A 164 -16.14 0.52 10.49
CA ASP A 164 -16.30 1.57 11.49
C ASP A 164 -15.25 2.67 11.31
N THR A 165 -15.54 3.59 10.40
CA THR A 165 -14.64 4.69 10.07
C THR A 165 -14.47 5.66 11.24
N ALA A 166 -15.56 5.98 11.95
CA ALA A 166 -15.53 6.95 13.05
C ALA A 166 -14.70 6.46 14.24
N ARG A 167 -14.80 5.18 14.61
CA ARG A 167 -13.99 4.60 15.69
C ARG A 167 -12.51 4.52 15.32
N THR A 168 -12.19 4.11 14.10
CA THR A 168 -10.79 4.01 13.65
C THR A 168 -10.13 5.37 13.48
N ASP A 169 -10.86 6.38 12.97
CA ASP A 169 -10.37 7.76 12.90
C ASP A 169 -10.11 8.30 14.30
N ARG A 170 -11.06 8.14 15.22
CA ARG A 170 -10.89 8.57 16.62
C ARG A 170 -9.66 7.94 17.27
N ALA A 171 -9.49 6.63 17.15
CA ALA A 171 -8.35 5.92 17.72
C ALA A 171 -7.02 6.44 17.16
N PHE A 172 -6.95 6.73 15.85
CA PHE A 172 -5.76 7.28 15.23
C PHE A 172 -5.44 8.68 15.75
N PHE A 173 -6.42 9.58 15.82
CA PHE A 173 -6.21 10.95 16.27
C PHE A 173 -5.91 11.05 17.78
N GLU A 174 -6.51 10.18 18.61
CA GLU A 174 -6.13 10.06 20.03
C GLU A 174 -4.68 9.59 20.18
N PHE A 175 -4.25 8.60 19.38
CA PHE A 175 -2.86 8.17 19.35
C PHE A 175 -1.91 9.29 18.93
N LEU A 176 -2.26 10.09 17.91
CA LEU A 176 -1.43 11.24 17.51
C LEU A 176 -1.25 12.26 18.63
N GLY A 177 -2.30 12.53 19.42
CA GLY A 177 -2.19 13.41 20.60
C GLY A 177 -1.12 12.93 21.58
N SER A 178 -1.07 11.62 21.84
CA SER A 178 -0.07 11.03 22.74
C SER A 178 1.39 11.15 22.27
N LEU A 179 1.62 11.35 20.97
CA LEU A 179 2.97 11.55 20.42
C LEU A 179 3.50 12.97 20.69
N GLY A 180 2.61 13.97 20.79
CA GLY A 180 2.97 15.37 21.05
C GLY A 180 3.29 15.66 22.52
N ASP A 181 2.66 14.94 23.45
CA ASP A 181 2.76 15.19 24.88
C ASP A 181 4.08 14.72 25.52
N GLY A 182 4.87 13.91 24.80
CA GLY A 182 6.12 13.34 25.31
C GLY A 182 7.33 14.28 25.39
N ALA A 183 7.23 15.51 24.88
CA ALA A 183 8.36 16.46 24.83
C ALA A 183 8.56 17.28 26.12
N THR A 184 7.66 17.19 27.11
CA THR A 184 7.71 18.02 28.33
C THR A 184 8.25 17.32 29.58
N GLY A 185 8.68 16.07 29.48
CA GLY A 185 8.97 15.23 30.64
C GLY A 185 10.44 14.85 30.86
N ASN A 186 11.40 15.79 30.86
CA ASN A 186 12.64 15.60 31.63
C ASN A 186 13.43 16.90 31.85
N SER A 187 13.06 17.65 32.89
CA SER A 187 13.94 18.60 33.58
C SER A 187 13.68 18.46 35.08
N GLY A 188 14.33 17.46 35.68
CA GLY A 188 14.45 17.27 37.13
C GLY A 188 15.91 17.15 37.50
#